data_AF-R4YUC0-F1
#
_entry.id   AF-R4YUC0-F1
#
_cell.length_a   1.000
_cell.length_b   1.000
_cell.length_c   1.000
_cell.angle_alpha   90.00
_cell.angle_beta   90.00
_cell.angle_gamma   90.00
#
_symmetry.space_group_name_H-M   'P 1'
#
loop_
_entity.id
_entity.type
_entity.pdbx_description
1 polymer ?
#
loop_
_entity_poly.entity_id
_entity_poly.type
_entity_poly.pdbx_seq_one_letter_code
_entity_poly.pdbx_strand_id
1 'polypeptide(L)' 'MSDTKKALQEKSEKLAKGLYLMSPDCIRALSVHETVDLIQELRGVVADLQAEVEKL' A
#
# COMPACT_ATOMS: atom_id res chain seq x y z
N MET A 1 3.18 -18.81 -11.73
CA MET A 1 3.83 -17.90 -10.75
C MET A 1 3.50 -18.42 -9.37
N SER A 2 4.45 -18.47 -8.44
CA SER A 2 4.15 -18.86 -7.04
C SER A 2 3.12 -17.89 -6.45
N ASP A 3 2.13 -18.40 -5.70
CA ASP A 3 1.08 -17.60 -5.07
C ASP A 3 1.66 -16.48 -4.19
N THR A 4 2.79 -16.75 -3.54
CA THR A 4 3.55 -15.77 -2.74
C THR A 4 4.06 -14.61 -3.61
N LYS A 5 4.55 -14.89 -4.82
CA LYS A 5 5.03 -13.84 -5.73
C LYS A 5 3.88 -12.94 -6.18
N LYS A 6 2.70 -13.50 -6.41
CA LYS A 6 1.50 -12.74 -6.79
C LYS A 6 1.02 -11.85 -5.64
N ALA A 7 0.96 -12.38 -4.42
CA ALA A 7 0.59 -11.62 -3.22
C ALA A 7 1.54 -10.45 -2.96
N LEU A 8 2.86 -10.67 -3.06
CA LEU A 8 3.86 -9.61 -2.94
C LEU A 8 3.70 -8.52 -4.00
N GLN A 9 3.43 -8.92 -5.25
CA GLN A 9 3.22 -7.97 -6.34
C GLN A 9 1.98 -7.11 -6.10
N GLU A 10 0.85 -7.71 -5.73
CA GLU A 10 -0.40 -6.98 -5.43
C GLU A 10 -0.22 -5.97 -4.28
N LYS A 11 0.47 -6.37 -3.21
CA LYS A 11 0.75 -5.47 -2.07
C LYS A 11 1.72 -4.35 -2.45
N SER A 12 2.73 -4.65 -3.27
CA SER A 12 3.65 -3.63 -3.80
C SER A 12 2.93 -2.62 -4.69
N GLU A 13 2.00 -3.06 -5.54
CA GLU A 13 1.19 -2.18 -6.39
C GLU A 13 0.27 -1.27 -5.56
N LYS A 14 -0.33 -1.79 -4.48
CA LYS A 14 -1.12 -0.98 -3.53
C LYS A 14 -0.27 0.09 -2.85
N LEU A 15 0.93 -0.25 -2.40
CA LEU A 15 1.86 0.72 -1.80
C LEU A 15 2.25 1.82 -2.80
N ALA A 16 2.61 1.44 -4.04
CA ALA A 16 2.96 2.39 -5.09
C ALA A 16 1.81 3.36 -5.40
N LYS A 17 0.57 2.85 -5.49
CA LYS A 17 -0.62 3.67 -5.70
C LYS A 17 -0.84 4.64 -4.55
N GLY A 18 -0.70 4.19 -3.29
CA GLY A 18 -0.83 5.06 -2.12
C GLY A 18 0.18 6.19 -2.11
N LEU A 19 1.45 5.89 -2.44
CA LEU A 19 2.50 6.91 -2.57
C LEU A 19 2.17 7.91 -3.66
N TYR A 20 1.69 7.45 -4.82
CA TYR A 20 1.25 8.35 -5.90
C TYR A 20 0.14 9.29 -5.43
N LEU A 21 -0.89 8.77 -4.75
CA LEU A 21 -2.02 9.57 -4.26
C LEU A 21 -1.62 10.64 -3.23
N MET A 22 -0.54 10.40 -2.46
CA MET A 22 0.01 11.36 -1.51
C MET A 22 1.09 12.28 -2.11
N SER A 23 1.51 12.02 -3.34
CA SER A 23 2.57 12.77 -4.02
C SER A 23 2.03 14.06 -4.66
N PRO A 24 2.92 15.03 -4.96
CA PRO A 24 2.58 16.19 -5.78
C PRO A 24 2.11 15.84 -7.20
N ASP A 25 2.41 14.62 -7.69
CA ASP A 25 2.04 14.16 -9.02
C ASP A 25 0.57 13.71 -9.12
N CYS A 26 -0.14 13.65 -7.99
CA CYS A 26 -1.56 13.36 -7.99
C CYS A 26 -2.35 14.54 -8.57
N ILE A 27 -3.17 14.26 -9.59
CA ILE A 27 -4.01 15.26 -10.27
C ILE A 27 -4.95 15.99 -9.28
N ARG A 28 -5.27 15.36 -8.14
CA ARG A 28 -6.10 15.94 -7.08
C ARG A 28 -5.46 15.72 -5.72
N ALA A 29 -5.30 16.80 -4.95
CA ALA A 29 -4.94 16.70 -3.55
C ALA A 29 -6.02 15.97 -2.75
N LEU A 30 -5.60 15.03 -1.92
CA LEU A 30 -6.48 14.38 -0.94
C LEU A 30 -6.83 15.38 0.16
N SER A 31 -8.06 15.31 0.66
CA SER A 31 -8.42 15.94 1.93
C SER A 31 -7.66 15.30 3.09
N VAL A 32 -7.67 15.96 4.25
CA VAL A 32 -7.05 15.42 5.47
C VAL A 32 -7.66 14.07 5.84
N HIS A 33 -8.98 13.93 5.76
CA HIS A 33 -9.67 12.66 6.06
C HIS A 33 -9.26 11.55 5.10
N GLU A 34 -9.27 11.83 3.79
CA GLU A 34 -8.85 10.85 2.77
C GLU A 34 -7.38 10.44 2.94
N THR A 35 -6.52 11.37 3.34
CA THR A 35 -5.11 11.09 3.62
C THR A 35 -4.95 10.20 4.84
N VAL A 36 -5.70 10.46 5.93
CA VAL A 36 -5.67 9.64 7.14
C VAL A 36 -6.16 8.22 6.84
N ASP A 37 -7.27 8.09 6.11
CA ASP A 37 -7.81 6.79 5.71
C ASP A 37 -6.80 6.00 4.87
N LEU A 38 -6.18 6.66 3.89
CA LEU A 38 -5.14 6.04 3.05
C LEU A 38 -3.92 5.61 3.88
N ILE A 39 -3.48 6.41 4.85
CA ILE A 39 -2.36 6.03 5.74
C ILE A 39 -2.71 4.78 6.56
N GLN A 40 -3.94 4.67 7.06
CA GLN A 40 -4.37 3.47 7.81
C GLN A 40 -4.41 2.24 6.92
N GLU A 41 -4.91 2.37 5.69
CA GLU A 41 -4.91 1.28 4.70
C GLU A 41 -3.48 0.81 4.39
N LEU A 42 -2.56 1.74 4.10
CA LEU A 42 -1.17 1.41 3.79
C LEU A 42 -0.44 0.77 4.97
N ARG A 43 -0.72 1.20 6.21
CA ARG A 43 -0.19 0.55 7.42
C ARG A 43 -0.65 -0.89 7.54
N GLY A 44 -1.92 -1.19 7.20
CA GLY A 44 -2.43 -2.55 7.12
C GLY A 44 -1.66 -3.39 6.10
N VAL A 45 -1.44 -2.85 4.89
CA VAL A 45 -0.66 -3.55 3.84
C VAL A 45 0.78 -3.83 4.29
N VAL A 46 1.43 -2.90 5.01
CA VAL A 46 2.78 -3.10 5.55
C VAL A 46 2.78 -4.20 6.63
N ALA A 47 1.81 -4.19 7.55
CA ALA A 47 1.71 -5.22 8.58
C ALA A 47 1.48 -6.62 7.97
N ASP A 48 0.62 -6.71 6.96
CA ASP A 48 0.37 -7.96 6.23
C ASP A 48 1.61 -8.45 5.49
N LEU A 49 2.44 -7.54 4.95
CA LEU A 49 3.72 -7.90 4.34
C LEU A 49 4.72 -8.41 5.37
N GLN A 50 4.84 -7.74 6.51
CA GLN A 50 5.73 -8.15 7.60
C GLN A 50 5.35 -9.55 8.10
N ALA A 51 4.07 -9.81 8.30
CA ALA A 51 3.57 -11.12 8.71
C ALA A 51 3.80 -12.23 7.66
N GLU A 52 3.86 -11.88 6.37
CA GLU A 52 4.24 -12.84 5.32
C GLU A 52 5.73 -13.11 5.29
N VAL A 53 6.56 -12.09 5.50
CA VAL A 53 8.02 -12.24 5.59
C VAL A 53 8.42 -13.11 6.77
N GLU A 54 7.75 -13.00 7.92
CA GLU A 54 7.99 -13.86 9.08
C GLU A 54 7.65 -15.34 8.84
N LYS A 55 6.83 -15.64 7.82
CA LYS A 55 6.42 -17.02 7.46
C LYS A 55 7.32 -17.67 6.41
N LEU A 56 8.22 -16.90 5.80
CA LEU A 56 9.20 -17.36 4.80
C LEU A 56 10.48 -17.88 5.47
#